data_AF-A0A415T582-F1
#
_entry.id   AF-A0A415T582-F1
#
_cell.length_a   1.000
_cell.length_b   1.000
_cell.length_c   1.000
_cell.angle_alpha   90.00
_cell.angle_beta   90.00
_cell.angle_gamma   90.00
#
_symmetry.space_group_name_H-M   'P 1'
#
loop_
_entity.id
_entity.type
_entity.pdbx_description
1 polymer ?
#
loop_
_entity_poly.entity_id
_entity_poly.type
_entity_poly.pdbx_seq_one_letter_code
_entity_poly.pdbx_strand_id
1 'polypeptide(L)' 'MFGIGTQEIILIVLVVLLFFGGKKIPELMKGLGKGVRSFKDGMNNIEKDVNGSEEVSTNTEKRNNNR' A
#
# COMPACT_ATOMS: atom_id res chain seq x y z
N MET A 1 -34.50 2.44 11.88
CA MET A 1 -33.51 2.26 10.79
C MET A 1 -32.36 1.43 11.34
N PHE A 2 -32.26 0.16 10.95
CA PHE A 2 -31.15 -0.73 11.32
C PHE A 2 -29.96 -0.39 10.40
N GLY A 3 -29.15 0.57 10.82
CA GLY A 3 -27.81 0.71 10.25
C GLY A 3 -26.96 -0.45 10.76
N ILE A 4 -26.15 -1.05 9.89
CA ILE A 4 -25.15 -2.03 10.32
C ILE A 4 -24.25 -1.31 11.34
N GLY A 5 -24.46 -1.62 12.60
CA GLY A 5 -23.71 -1.07 13.70
C GLY A 5 -22.37 -1.78 13.83
N THR A 6 -21.51 -1.19 14.66
CA THR A 6 -20.21 -1.78 15.00
C THR A 6 -20.35 -3.21 15.52
N GLN A 7 -21.47 -3.51 16.18
CA GLN A 7 -21.78 -4.83 16.72
C GLN A 7 -22.04 -5.88 15.64
N GLU A 8 -22.83 -5.58 14.59
CA GLU A 8 -23.00 -6.53 13.48
C GLU A 8 -21.68 -6.77 12.72
N ILE A 9 -20.86 -5.72 12.51
CA ILE A 9 -19.56 -5.86 11.86
C ILE A 9 -18.64 -6.81 12.64
N ILE A 10 -18.57 -6.65 13.98
CA ILE A 10 -17.78 -7.53 14.85
C ILE A 10 -18.27 -8.98 14.74
N LEU A 11 -19.58 -9.21 14.70
CA LEU A 11 -20.17 -10.54 14.56
C LEU A 11 -19.78 -11.19 13.21
N ILE A 12 -19.85 -10.43 12.12
CA ILE A 12 -19.45 -10.90 10.78
C ILE A 12 -17.95 -11.23 10.76
N VAL A 13 -17.11 -10.35 11.29
CA VAL A 13 -15.65 -10.58 11.37
C VAL A 13 -15.36 -11.83 12.19
N LEU A 14 -16.06 -12.04 13.31
CA LEU A 14 -15.87 -13.22 14.15
C LEU A 14 -16.22 -14.51 13.41
N VAL A 15 -17.34 -14.53 12.68
CA VAL A 15 -17.74 -15.68 11.87
C VAL A 15 -16.70 -15.95 10.78
N VAL A 16 -16.29 -14.93 10.02
CA VAL A 16 -15.24 -15.05 8.98
C VAL A 16 -13.93 -15.55 9.59
N LEU A 17 -13.55 -15.07 10.78
CA LEU A 17 -12.36 -15.51 11.49
C LEU A 17 -12.44 -16.98 11.92
N LEU A 18 -13.63 -17.49 12.23
CA LEU A 18 -13.85 -18.89 12.57
C LEU A 18 -13.71 -19.80 11.35
N PHE A 19 -14.26 -19.39 10.20
CA PHE A 19 -14.19 -20.15 8.95
C PHE A 19 -12.79 -20.12 8.30
N PHE A 20 -12.20 -18.94 8.19
CA PHE A 20 -10.90 -18.76 7.54
C PHE A 20 -9.72 -18.91 8.51
N GLY A 21 -9.95 -18.78 9.82
CA GLY A 21 -8.91 -18.78 10.84
C GLY A 21 -8.22 -17.42 10.97
N GLY A 22 -7.78 -17.07 12.19
CA GLY A 22 -7.10 -15.81 12.49
C GLY A 22 -5.75 -15.59 11.77
N LYS A 23 -5.18 -16.65 11.19
CA LYS A 23 -3.88 -16.59 10.50
C LYS A 23 -4.00 -16.26 9.00
N LYS A 24 -5.11 -16.62 8.35
CA LYS A 24 -5.26 -16.44 6.89
C LYS A 24 -5.50 -14.99 6.48
N ILE A 25 -6.27 -14.23 7.26
CA ILE A 25 -6.52 -12.81 6.96
C ILE A 25 -5.20 -11.98 6.95
N PRO A 26 -4.33 -12.06 7.98
CA PRO A 26 -3.04 -11.36 7.96
C PRO A 26 -2.10 -11.83 6.85
N GLU A 27 -2.13 -13.12 6.52
CA GLU A 27 -1.29 -13.71 5.48
C GLU A 27 -1.69 -13.21 4.08
N LEU A 28 -2.99 -13.17 3.79
CA LEU A 28 -3.55 -12.57 2.57
C LEU A 28 -3.26 -11.07 2.49
N MET A 29 -3.45 -10.33 3.59
CA MET A 29 -3.12 -8.90 3.65
C MET A 29 -1.64 -8.62 3.39
N LYS A 30 -0.74 -9.44 3.93
CA LYS A 30 0.70 -9.34 3.65
C LYS A 30 1.02 -9.60 2.18
N GLY A 31 0.37 -10.60 1.57
CA GLY A 31 0.52 -10.91 0.14
C GLY A 31 0.03 -9.77 -0.75
N LEU A 32 -1.19 -9.29 -0.51
CA LEU A 32 -1.79 -8.16 -1.22
C LEU A 32 -0.98 -6.88 -1.04
N GLY A 33 -0.54 -6.57 0.18
CA GLY A 33 0.26 -5.38 0.47
C GLY A 33 1.61 -5.37 -0.27
N LYS A 34 2.27 -6.52 -0.36
CA LYS A 34 3.49 -6.67 -1.18
C LYS A 34 3.17 -6.47 -2.68
N GLY A 35 2.11 -7.10 -3.18
CA GLY A 35 1.69 -6.97 -4.58
C GLY A 35 1.35 -5.54 -4.97
N VAL A 36 0.56 -4.83 -4.17
CA VAL A 36 0.21 -3.43 -4.39
C VAL A 36 1.45 -2.53 -4.35
N ARG A 37 2.39 -2.80 -3.43
CA ARG A 37 3.64 -2.03 -3.34
C ARG A 37 4.52 -2.24 -4.58
N SER A 38 4.75 -3.50 -4.99
CA SER A 38 5.50 -3.80 -6.21
C SER A 38 4.84 -3.25 -7.46
N PHE A 39 3.50 -3.27 -7.53
CA PHE A 39 2.75 -2.65 -8.62
C PHE A 39 2.95 -1.13 -8.68
N LYS A 40 2.88 -0.46 -7.53
CA LYS A 40 3.12 0.99 -7.44
C LYS A 40 4.56 1.36 -7.76
N ASP A 41 5.54 0.60 -7.26
CA ASP A 41 6.95 0.80 -7.57
C ASP A 41 7.21 0.62 -9.08
N GLY A 42 6.63 -0.40 -9.71
CA GLY A 42 6.71 -0.61 -11.16
C GLY A 42 6.08 0.54 -11.95
N MET A 43 4.90 1.00 -11.56
CA MET A 43 4.21 2.12 -12.22
C MET A 43 5.03 3.41 -12.14
N ASN A 44 5.61 3.73 -10.98
CA ASN A 44 6.44 4.92 -10.81
C ASN A 44 7.72 4.89 -11.67
N ASN A 45 8.30 3.71 -11.92
CA ASN A 45 9.45 3.58 -12.82
C ASN A 45 9.02 3.76 -14.28
N ILE A 46 7.88 3.19 -14.68
CA ILE A 46 7.33 3.39 -16.04
C ILE A 46 6.97 4.87 -16.26
N GLU A 47 6.36 5.54 -15.29
CA GLU A 47 6.02 6.96 -15.38
C GLU A 47 7.27 7.84 -15.51
N LYS A 48 8.37 7.47 -14.84
CA LYS A 48 9.68 8.13 -15.00
C LYS A 48 10.29 7.88 -16.37
N ASP A 49 10.19 6.67 -16.90
CA ASP A 49 10.74 6.31 -18.22
C ASP A 49 9.93 6.92 -19.37
N VAL A 50 8.61 7.06 -19.20
CA VAL A 50 7.69 7.67 -20.18
C VAL A 50 7.73 9.20 -20.14
N ASN A 51 7.97 9.83 -18.98
CA ASN A 51 8.15 11.28 -18.86
C ASN A 51 9.63 11.71 -18.95
N GLY A 52 10.53 10.83 -19.42
CA GLY A 52 11.96 11.05 -19.58
C GLY A 52 12.38 12.05 -20.68
N SER A 53 11.54 13.05 -20.99
CA SER A 53 11.92 14.19 -21.82
C SER A 53 11.73 15.56 -21.15
N GLU A 54 11.27 15.64 -19.90
CA GLU A 54 11.29 16.92 -19.17
C GLU A 54 11.87 16.78 -17.76
N GLU A 55 12.97 17.50 -17.58
CA GLU A 55 13.83 17.63 -16.42
C GLU A 55 13.09 18.10 -15.16
N VAL A 56 13.24 17.39 -14.03
CA VAL A 56 13.11 18.01 -12.71
C VAL A 56 14.27 17.56 -11.82
N SER A 57 15.31 18.39 -11.86
CA SER A 57 16.14 18.68 -10.71
C SER A 57 15.25 19.17 -9.56
N THR A 58 15.09 18.37 -8.50
CA THR A 58 14.85 18.90 -7.16
C THR A 58 15.87 18.33 -6.18
N ASN A 59 16.94 19.12 -6.02
CA ASN A 59 17.53 19.47 -4.74
C ASN A 59 18.04 18.31 -3.86
N THR A 60 19.26 17.88 -4.14
CA THR A 60 20.24 17.57 -3.07
C THR A 60 21.39 18.55 -3.19
N GLU A 61 21.09 19.83 -3.02
CA GLU A 61 22.08 20.89 -2.86
C GLU A 61 22.32 21.12 -1.36
N LYS A 62 23.01 20.19 -0.70
CA LYS A 62 23.68 20.42 0.60
C LYS A 62 24.82 19.42 0.83
N ARG A 63 25.85 19.42 -0.01
CA ARG A 63 27.19 18.96 0.42
C ARG A 63 28.30 19.61 -0.40
N ASN A 64 29.10 20.38 0.31
CA ASN A 64 30.45 20.80 -0.02
C ASN A 64 30.57 22.09 -0.84
N ASN A 65 30.86 23.15 -0.11
CA ASN A 65 31.61 24.31 -0.54
C ASN A 65 32.55 24.62 0.62
N ASN A 66 33.66 23.86 0.63
CA ASN A 66 34.80 24.08 1.50
C ASN A 66 36.06 24.05 0.62
N ARG A 67 36.28 25.16 -0.11
CA ARG A 67 37.57 25.59 -0.66
C ARG A 67 37.55 27.11 -0.81
#